data_AF-A0A9E5QTA0-F1
#
_entry.id   AF-A0A9E5QTA0-F1
#
_cell.length_a   1.000
_cell.length_b   1.000
_cell.length_c   1.000
_cell.angle_alpha   90.00
_cell.angle_beta   90.00
_cell.angle_gamma   90.00
#
_symmetry.space_group_name_H-M   'P 1'
#
loop_
_entity.id
_entity.type
_entity.pdbx_description
1 polymer ?
#
loop_
_entity_poly.entity_id
_entity_poly.type
_entity_poly.pdbx_seq_one_letter_code
_entity_poly.pdbx_strand_id
1 'polypeptide(L)'
;VLIDAVVAIEDRRFFEHDGVDLWGTGRALWSNWQAGTVVAGGSTLTQQLAKNLFLSPEQSWERKSREMLIAIAIEDTLSKEEILAYYLNRVYFGSGA
;
A
#
# COMPACT_ATOMS: atom_id res chain seq x y z
N VAL A 1 2.65 -18.17 -6.02
CA VAL A 1 1.30 -18.06 -6.63
C VAL A 1 0.41 -17.08 -5.87
N LEU A 2 0.01 -17.33 -4.61
CA LEU A 2 -0.86 -16.39 -3.88
C LEU A 2 -0.17 -15.03 -3.63
N ILE A 3 1.07 -15.05 -3.14
CA ILE A 3 1.85 -13.84 -2.86
C ILE A 3 2.03 -12.99 -4.12
N ASP A 4 2.45 -13.63 -5.21
CA ASP A 4 2.66 -12.95 -6.51
C ASP A 4 1.35 -12.36 -7.04
N ALA A 5 0.21 -13.01 -6.81
CA ALA A 5 -1.10 -12.49 -7.20
C ALA A 5 -1.49 -11.26 -6.36
N VAL A 6 -1.25 -11.28 -5.05
CA VAL A 6 -1.49 -10.12 -4.18
C VAL A 6 -0.65 -8.95 -4.62
N VAL A 7 0.65 -9.14 -4.82
CA VAL A 7 1.55 -8.11 -5.32
C VAL A 7 1.08 -7.61 -6.69
N ALA A 8 0.74 -8.50 -7.64
CA ALA A 8 0.31 -8.10 -8.97
C ALA A 8 -0.99 -7.28 -8.99
N ILE A 9 -1.91 -7.55 -8.06
CA ILE A 9 -3.22 -6.88 -7.97
C ILE A 9 -3.13 -5.57 -7.18
N GLU A 10 -2.53 -5.61 -5.99
CA GLU A 10 -2.51 -4.48 -5.06
C GLU A 10 -1.39 -3.49 -5.36
N ASP A 11 -0.22 -3.98 -5.78
CA ASP A 11 0.99 -3.18 -5.91
C ASP A 11 1.98 -3.80 -6.92
N ARG A 12 1.63 -3.72 -8.21
CA ARG A 12 2.36 -4.41 -9.28
C ARG A 12 3.85 -4.06 -9.33
N ARG A 13 4.24 -2.89 -8.82
CA ARG A 13 5.62 -2.39 -8.83
C ARG A 13 6.24 -2.39 -7.44
N PHE A 14 5.74 -3.24 -6.53
CA PHE A 14 6.16 -3.29 -5.14
C PHE A 14 7.68 -3.29 -4.95
N PHE A 15 8.41 -4.04 -5.78
CA PHE A 15 9.87 -4.15 -5.71
C PHE A 15 10.64 -3.01 -6.42
N GLU A 16 9.95 -2.03 -7.01
CA GLU A 16 10.54 -0.94 -7.81
C GLU A 16 10.43 0.45 -7.16
N HIS A 17 9.72 0.60 -6.05
CA HIS A 17 9.52 1.89 -5.37
C HIS A 17 9.90 1.81 -3.90
N ASP A 18 10.08 2.95 -3.23
CA ASP A 18 10.46 3.01 -1.81
C ASP A 18 9.28 3.50 -0.96
N GLY A 19 8.26 2.64 -0.78
CA GLY A 19 7.07 2.93 0.01
C GLY A 19 5.94 3.67 -0.71
N VAL A 20 6.23 4.53 -1.69
CA VAL A 20 5.20 5.22 -2.49
C VAL A 20 5.45 5.05 -3.98
N ASP A 21 4.48 4.46 -4.68
CA ASP A 21 4.50 4.39 -6.14
C ASP A 21 3.89 5.65 -6.75
N LEU A 22 4.72 6.65 -7.09
CA LEU A 22 4.26 7.87 -7.76
C LEU A 22 3.66 7.59 -9.15
N TRP A 23 4.22 6.63 -9.90
CA TRP A 23 3.73 6.27 -11.23
C TRP A 23 2.39 5.53 -11.15
N GLY A 24 2.27 4.57 -10.23
CA GLY A 24 1.03 3.85 -9.94
C GLY A 24 -0.07 4.77 -9.41
N THR A 25 0.27 5.66 -8.48
CA THR A 25 -0.67 6.67 -7.95
C THR A 25 -1.16 7.59 -9.06
N GLY A 26 -0.25 8.15 -9.88
CA GLY A 26 -0.63 9.03 -10.99
C GLY A 26 -1.51 8.34 -12.02
N ARG A 27 -1.19 7.09 -12.39
CA ARG A 27 -2.02 6.27 -13.27
C ARG A 27 -3.41 6.03 -12.69
N ALA A 28 -3.51 5.68 -11.41
CA ALA A 28 -4.78 5.42 -10.75
C ALA A 28 -5.65 6.70 -10.69
N LEU A 29 -5.05 7.85 -10.38
CA LEU A 29 -5.73 9.14 -10.40
C LEU A 29 -6.27 9.48 -11.79
N TRP A 30 -5.46 9.29 -12.83
CA TRP A 30 -5.87 9.52 -14.22
C TRP A 30 -7.03 8.61 -14.65
N SER A 31 -6.94 7.31 -14.35
CA SER A 31 -8.02 6.35 -14.66
C SER A 31 -9.32 6.67 -13.91
N ASN A 32 -9.24 7.04 -12.62
CA ASN A 32 -10.41 7.40 -11.83
C ASN A 32 -11.05 8.70 -12.32
N TRP A 33 -10.23 9.67 -12.76
CA TRP A 33 -10.72 10.90 -13.38
C TRP A 33 -11.46 10.63 -14.70
N GLN A 34 -10.88 9.80 -15.58
CA GLN A 34 -11.55 9.41 -16.83
C GLN A 34 -12.86 8.64 -16.60
N ALA A 35 -12.90 7.77 -15.59
CA ALA A 35 -14.08 6.96 -15.27
C ALA A 35 -15.16 7.73 -14.49
N GLY A 36 -14.83 8.88 -13.91
CA GLY A 36 -15.72 9.62 -13.00
C GLY A 36 -16.02 8.88 -11.69
N THR A 37 -15.33 7.77 -11.41
CA THR A 37 -15.49 6.94 -10.22
C THR A 37 -14.17 6.23 -9.90
N VAL A 38 -14.06 5.66 -8.70
CA VAL A 38 -12.87 4.90 -8.29
C VAL A 38 -12.88 3.53 -8.96
N VAL A 39 -11.97 3.33 -9.91
CA VAL A 39 -11.76 2.07 -10.64
C VAL A 39 -10.37 1.47 -10.43
N ALA A 40 -9.42 2.26 -9.90
CA ALA A 40 -8.06 1.85 -9.62
C ALA A 40 -7.59 2.31 -8.23
N GLY A 41 -6.97 1.39 -7.50
CA GLY A 41 -6.23 1.68 -6.27
C GLY A 41 -4.87 2.29 -6.58
N GLY A 42 -4.49 3.33 -5.84
CA GLY A 42 -3.19 3.98 -5.97
C GLY A 42 -2.29 3.83 -4.74
N SER A 43 -2.67 3.02 -3.76
CA SER A 43 -1.89 2.85 -2.52
C SER A 43 -1.02 1.59 -2.59
N THR A 44 0.23 1.70 -2.19
CA THR A 44 1.19 0.60 -2.12
C THR A 44 0.89 -0.35 -0.96
N LEU A 45 1.47 -1.55 -0.99
CA LEU A 45 1.38 -2.49 0.12
C LEU A 45 1.96 -1.91 1.42
N THR A 46 3.06 -1.16 1.32
CA THR A 46 3.71 -0.51 2.47
C THR A 46 2.82 0.57 3.08
N GLN A 47 2.13 1.37 2.25
CA GLN A 47 1.13 2.33 2.71
C GLN A 47 -0.04 1.65 3.41
N GLN A 48 -0.53 0.55 2.85
CA GLN A 48 -1.58 -0.24 3.49
C GLN A 48 -1.11 -0.84 4.83
N LEU A 49 0.12 -1.32 4.92
CA LEU A 49 0.74 -1.80 6.16
C LEU A 49 0.82 -0.68 7.21
N ALA A 50 1.33 0.50 6.83
CA ALA A 50 1.42 1.66 7.70
C ALA A 50 0.05 2.06 8.27
N LYS A 51 -0.97 2.13 7.41
CA LYS A 51 -2.35 2.40 7.80
C LYS A 51 -2.88 1.39 8.82
N ASN A 52 -2.64 0.10 8.59
CA ASN A 52 -3.18 -0.97 9.41
C ASN A 52 -2.46 -1.16 10.76
N LEU A 53 -1.21 -0.70 10.89
CA LEU A 53 -0.41 -0.84 12.10
C LEU A 53 -0.41 0.42 12.98
N PHE A 54 -0.41 1.61 12.38
CA PHE A 54 -0.08 2.84 13.12
C PHE A 54 -1.16 3.92 13.08
N LEU A 55 -2.16 3.81 12.20
CA LEU A 55 -3.12 4.89 11.97
C LEU A 55 -4.56 4.47 12.25
N SER A 56 -5.40 5.47 12.53
CA SER A 56 -6.84 5.27 12.69
C SER A 56 -7.50 4.95 11.33
N PRO A 57 -8.67 4.28 11.33
CA PRO A 57 -9.43 4.02 10.11
C PRO A 57 -10.09 5.28 9.50
N GLU A 58 -9.95 6.45 10.13
CA GLU A 58 -10.45 7.73 9.65
C GLU A 58 -9.99 8.02 8.21
N GLN A 59 -10.83 8.58 7.36
CA GLN A 59 -10.45 8.92 5.99
C GLN A 59 -10.28 10.43 5.85
N SER A 60 -9.07 10.92 6.11
CA SER A 60 -8.69 12.32 5.92
C SER A 60 -7.39 12.46 5.13
N TRP A 61 -7.21 13.61 4.47
CA TRP A 61 -5.97 13.94 3.76
C TRP A 61 -4.76 14.02 4.69
N GLU A 62 -4.96 14.51 5.92
CA GLU A 62 -3.91 14.53 6.95
C GLU A 62 -3.49 13.12 7.36
N ARG A 63 -4.46 12.22 7.57
CA ARG A 63 -4.12 10.81 7.84
C ARG A 63 -3.39 10.20 6.64
N LYS A 64 -3.81 10.50 5.41
CA LYS A 64 -3.17 9.97 4.20
C LYS A 64 -1.73 10.47 4.01
N SER A 65 -1.43 11.72 4.34
CA SER A 65 -0.05 12.22 4.29
C SER A 65 0.84 11.57 5.35
N ARG A 66 0.33 11.36 6.57
CA ARG A 66 1.03 10.57 7.61
C ARG A 66 1.30 9.14 7.16
N GLU A 67 0.34 8.50 6.50
CA GLU A 67 0.51 7.16 5.92
C GLU A 67 1.67 7.09 4.93
N MET A 68 1.81 8.09 4.05
CA MET A 68 2.94 8.18 3.11
C MET A 68 4.28 8.30 3.84
N LEU A 69 4.37 9.16 4.85
CA LEU A 69 5.61 9.37 5.61
C LEU A 69 6.02 8.11 6.38
N ILE A 70 5.06 7.43 7.01
CA ILE A 70 5.31 6.18 7.73
C ILE A 70 5.72 5.08 6.75
N ALA A 71 5.10 5.00 5.57
CA ALA A 71 5.47 4.02 4.56
C ALA A 71 6.94 4.16 4.10
N ILE A 72 7.40 5.41 3.88
CA ILE A 72 8.79 5.68 3.55
C ILE A 72 9.71 5.24 4.71
N ALA A 73 9.37 5.61 5.95
CA ALA A 73 10.16 5.22 7.12
C ALA A 73 10.24 3.69 7.33
N ILE A 74 9.18 2.95 6.97
CA ILE A 74 9.18 1.49 6.98
C ILE A 74 10.18 0.94 5.97
N GLU A 75 10.23 1.49 4.75
CA GLU A 75 11.11 1.03 3.67
C GLU A 75 12.58 1.39 3.90
N ASP A 76 12.83 2.47 4.64
CA ASP A 76 14.18 2.81 5.12
C ASP A 76 14.68 1.81 6.18
N THR A 77 13.78 1.07 6.84
CA THR A 77 14.10 0.21 7.99
C THR A 77 14.03 -1.29 7.66
N LEU A 78 13.13 -1.69 6.77
CA LEU A 78 12.83 -3.08 6.46
C LEU A 78 13.06 -3.37 4.97
N SER A 79 13.52 -4.57 4.67
CA SER A 79 13.58 -5.08 3.31
C SER A 79 12.18 -5.31 2.72
N LYS A 80 12.09 -5.37 1.39
CA LYS A 80 10.85 -5.67 0.66
C LYS A 80 10.22 -6.99 1.09
N GLU A 81 11.06 -7.99 1.31
CA GLU A 81 10.65 -9.31 1.75
C GLU A 81 10.05 -9.28 3.16
N GLU A 82 10.66 -8.53 4.08
CA GLU A 82 10.13 -8.34 5.44
C GLU A 82 8.81 -7.58 5.44
N ILE A 83 8.71 -6.50 4.68
CA ILE A 83 7.46 -5.72 4.54
C ILE A 83 6.34 -6.61 4.03
N LEU A 84 6.61 -7.39 2.98
CA LEU A 84 5.63 -8.31 2.41
C LEU A 84 5.24 -9.39 3.42
N ALA A 85 6.19 -9.94 4.17
CA ALA A 85 5.91 -10.90 5.22
C ALA A 85 5.03 -10.28 6.33
N TYR A 86 5.34 -9.08 6.81
CA TYR A 86 4.51 -8.38 7.80
C TYR A 86 3.10 -8.09 7.28
N TYR A 87 2.99 -7.64 6.03
CA TYR A 87 1.71 -7.38 5.40
C TYR A 87 0.85 -8.64 5.32
N LEU A 88 1.40 -9.75 4.81
CA LEU A 88 0.68 -11.02 4.72
C LEU A 88 0.28 -11.54 6.11
N ASN A 89 1.19 -11.49 7.09
CA ASN A 89 0.88 -11.91 8.46
C ASN A 89 -0.23 -11.09 9.08
N ARG A 90 -0.24 -9.77 8.88
CA ARG A 90 -1.24 -8.88 9.50
C ARG A 90 -2.58 -8.92 8.78
N VAL A 91 -2.59 -8.87 7.45
CA VAL A 91 -3.79 -8.68 6.63
C VAL A 91 -4.43 -10.01 6.25
N TYR A 92 -3.62 -11.03 5.93
CA TYR A 92 -4.14 -12.34 5.52
C TYR A 92 -4.28 -13.34 6.68
N PHE A 93 -3.37 -13.31 7.66
CA PHE A 93 -3.38 -14.28 8.78
C PHE A 93 -3.77 -13.69 10.14
N GLY A 94 -3.81 -12.35 10.27
CA GLY A 94 -4.07 -11.66 11.52
C GLY A 94 -5.55 -11.53 11.91
N SER A 95 -6.47 -12.01 11.04
CA SER A 95 -7.92 -11.95 11.24
C SER A 95 -8.52 -13.28 11.72
N GLY A 96 -7.80 -14.00 12.60
CA GLY A 96 -8.35 -15.12 13.39
C GLY A 96 -7.80 -16.50 13.07
N ALA A 97 -6.57 -16.78 13.53
CA ALA A 97 -6.22 -18.12 14.02
C ALA A 97 -6.54 -18.19 15.52
#